data_AF-G0V6X4-F1
#
_entry.id   AF-G0V6X4-F1
#
_cell.length_a   1.000
_cell.length_b   1.000
_cell.length_c   1.000
_cell.angle_alpha   90.00
_cell.angle_beta   90.00
_cell.angle_gamma   90.00
#
_symmetry.space_group_name_H-M   'P 1'
#
loop_
_entity.id
_entity.type
_entity.pdbx_description
1 polymer ?
#
loop_
_entity_poly.entity_id
_entity_poly.type
_entity_poly.pdbx_seq_one_letter_code
_entity_poly.pdbx_strand_id
1 'polypeptide(L)'
;MAKTTPRKKTGMTTRSGSNSKKNTPVNTPTKQKKGKKSTANDDSVLSQDRIEKAVTALTKYLNKKDDKKEDQLIDDDELTNSLNLIIVNNEPYSGNSKSFKSKLINVKHSLYKPWKEAGVTSIKDFKTLLILKDSDVKKVSEDDLHDKLNGAGITIDEIVCGKDLKTKYKAFESRRAFISEFSLILADDNIVTTLPKLLGGKAYEKVETTPIPIRCYSNKQFSLKTLTASVKRVYLNQLPVKIPRGTTLNVHLGNLDWFKSKELVENIKDISENFIKNYKVRTILLKSNQSPVLPLYNNEAVVDELAEKAATEKATQEKESNVVNVDGVDLQISNFDKTLMELANPEDYSSVLGKRVQTAKRQRAAADDEKKQPSEVKKVKKAKK
;
A
#
# COMPACT_ATOMS: atom_id res chain seq x y z
N MET A 1 28.27 -25.19 -72.11
CA MET A 1 27.48 -25.89 -73.15
C MET A 1 26.02 -25.75 -72.73
N ALA A 2 25.11 -25.17 -73.54
CA ALA A 2 24.36 -25.83 -74.62
C ALA A 2 23.47 -27.00 -74.10
N LYS A 3 22.16 -27.10 -74.36
CA LYS A 3 21.30 -26.43 -75.38
C LYS A 3 19.80 -26.41 -75.00
N THR A 4 19.13 -25.31 -75.33
CA THR A 4 17.75 -25.11 -75.88
C THR A 4 16.58 -26.10 -75.68
N THR A 5 15.38 -25.51 -75.51
CA THR A 5 14.00 -26.05 -75.54
C THR A 5 13.56 -26.71 -76.87
N PRO A 6 12.39 -27.40 -76.90
CA PRO A 6 11.28 -26.88 -77.72
C PRO A 6 9.85 -26.99 -77.08
N ARG A 7 8.79 -26.73 -77.87
CA ARG A 7 7.49 -26.14 -77.43
C ARG A 7 6.29 -26.56 -78.32
N LYS A 8 5.11 -26.82 -77.73
CA LYS A 8 3.74 -26.81 -78.32
C LYS A 8 2.71 -26.69 -77.16
N LYS A 9 1.61 -25.92 -77.09
CA LYS A 9 0.59 -25.36 -78.04
C LYS A 9 -0.24 -26.45 -78.75
N THR A 10 -1.59 -26.45 -78.82
CA THR A 10 -2.69 -25.44 -78.68
C THR A 10 -3.93 -26.05 -77.95
N GLY A 11 -5.08 -25.41 -77.64
CA GLY A 11 -5.70 -24.07 -77.89
C GLY A 11 -6.84 -23.77 -76.86
N MET A 12 -7.40 -22.54 -76.72
CA MET A 12 -8.61 -21.99 -77.39
C MET A 12 -9.90 -22.85 -77.25
N THR A 13 -11.10 -22.39 -76.85
CA THR A 13 -11.68 -21.07 -76.39
C THR A 13 -13.00 -21.39 -75.61
N THR A 14 -13.91 -20.55 -75.05
CA THR A 14 -14.29 -19.10 -74.93
C THR A 14 -14.94 -18.88 -73.50
N ARG A 15 -15.30 -17.72 -72.91
CA ARG A 15 -16.37 -16.68 -73.14
C ARG A 15 -17.80 -17.25 -73.38
N SER A 16 -18.93 -16.73 -72.85
CA SER A 16 -19.30 -15.67 -71.87
C SER A 16 -20.84 -15.76 -71.59
N GLY A 17 -21.53 -15.12 -70.63
CA GLY A 17 -21.22 -14.09 -69.62
C GLY A 17 -22.49 -13.59 -68.85
N SER A 18 -22.59 -12.28 -68.59
CA SER A 18 -23.76 -11.46 -68.13
C SER A 18 -24.52 -11.72 -66.81
N ASN A 19 -24.49 -10.68 -65.94
CA ASN A 19 -25.58 -10.03 -65.17
C ASN A 19 -27.06 -10.39 -65.49
N SER A 20 -28.06 -10.19 -64.61
CA SER A 20 -28.11 -9.74 -63.19
C SER A 20 -29.55 -9.83 -62.63
N LYS A 21 -29.74 -9.65 -61.30
CA LYS A 21 -30.88 -8.90 -60.70
C LYS A 21 -30.67 -8.62 -59.21
N LYS A 22 -31.27 -7.52 -58.69
CA LYS A 22 -31.27 -7.14 -57.27
C LYS A 22 -32.43 -7.81 -56.52
N ASN A 23 -32.28 -8.02 -55.21
CA ASN A 23 -33.29 -7.63 -54.20
C ASN A 23 -32.75 -7.76 -52.76
N THR A 24 -33.23 -6.88 -51.88
CA THR A 24 -32.91 -6.67 -50.44
C THR A 24 -34.05 -5.83 -49.83
N PRO A 25 -34.22 -5.69 -48.50
CA PRO A 25 -33.66 -6.45 -47.36
C PRO A 25 -34.76 -6.94 -46.37
N VAL A 26 -34.41 -7.86 -45.44
CA VAL A 26 -35.09 -7.99 -44.12
C VAL A 26 -34.04 -8.33 -43.04
N ASN A 27 -34.26 -7.85 -41.80
CA ASN A 27 -33.51 -8.21 -40.59
C ASN A 27 -33.82 -9.68 -40.14
N THR A 28 -33.23 -10.32 -39.13
CA THR A 28 -32.44 -9.86 -37.95
C THR A 28 -31.32 -10.91 -37.62
N PRO A 29 -30.73 -11.13 -36.41
CA PRO A 29 -29.29 -11.40 -36.31
C PRO A 29 -28.90 -12.80 -35.75
N THR A 30 -27.62 -12.94 -35.40
CA THR A 30 -27.04 -13.90 -34.41
C THR A 30 -26.37 -15.17 -34.94
N LYS A 31 -25.07 -15.07 -35.27
CA LYS A 31 -24.02 -15.88 -34.61
C LYS A 31 -22.62 -15.32 -34.92
N GLN A 32 -21.97 -14.71 -33.93
CA GLN A 32 -20.54 -14.42 -34.02
C GLN A 32 -19.74 -15.73 -34.00
N LYS A 33 -18.75 -15.85 -34.90
CA LYS A 33 -17.80 -16.98 -34.87
C LYS A 33 -16.97 -16.88 -33.59
N LYS A 34 -16.89 -17.97 -32.81
CA LYS A 34 -16.01 -18.05 -31.64
C LYS A 34 -14.56 -17.79 -32.09
N GLY A 35 -13.92 -16.79 -31.50
CA GLY A 35 -12.48 -16.57 -31.64
C GLY A 35 -11.68 -17.78 -31.12
N LYS A 36 -10.46 -17.98 -31.63
CA LYS A 36 -9.58 -19.05 -31.15
C LYS A 36 -9.33 -18.89 -29.64
N LYS A 37 -9.37 -20.00 -28.90
CA LYS A 37 -8.76 -20.06 -27.56
C LYS A 37 -7.27 -19.79 -27.68
N SER A 38 -6.77 -18.76 -27.01
CA SER A 38 -5.35 -18.64 -26.69
C SER A 38 -5.05 -19.53 -25.49
N THR A 39 -4.38 -20.67 -25.71
CA THR A 39 -3.95 -21.58 -24.65
C THR A 39 -2.61 -21.13 -24.07
N ALA A 40 -2.64 -20.57 -22.87
CA ALA A 40 -1.50 -20.44 -21.98
C ALA A 40 -2.02 -20.55 -20.54
N ASN A 41 -1.34 -21.31 -19.69
CA ASN A 41 -1.65 -21.36 -18.27
C ASN A 41 -0.98 -20.15 -17.60
N ASP A 42 -1.75 -19.29 -16.95
CA ASP A 42 -1.22 -18.24 -16.08
C ASP A 42 -2.03 -18.27 -14.78
N ASP A 43 -1.66 -19.18 -13.87
CA ASP A 43 -2.29 -19.39 -12.54
C ASP A 43 -2.05 -18.21 -11.57
N SER A 44 -1.70 -17.04 -12.09
CA SER A 44 -1.58 -15.81 -11.34
C SER A 44 -2.93 -15.13 -11.17
N VAL A 45 -3.20 -14.69 -9.93
CA VAL A 45 -4.46 -14.03 -9.54
C VAL A 45 -4.67 -12.67 -10.24
N LEU A 46 -3.63 -12.12 -10.89
CA LEU A 46 -3.66 -10.80 -11.52
C LEU A 46 -3.16 -10.86 -12.99
N SER A 47 -4.08 -10.66 -13.93
CA SER A 47 -3.80 -10.65 -15.37
C SER A 47 -2.82 -9.54 -15.77
N GLN A 48 -1.70 -9.91 -16.41
CA GLN A 48 -0.64 -9.00 -16.84
C GLN A 48 -1.15 -7.90 -17.80
N ASP A 49 -2.04 -8.25 -18.72
CA ASP A 49 -2.69 -7.33 -19.70
C ASP A 49 -3.39 -6.14 -19.01
N ARG A 50 -3.99 -6.36 -17.83
CA ARG A 50 -4.62 -5.29 -17.04
C ARG A 50 -3.58 -4.34 -16.46
N ILE A 51 -2.44 -4.87 -15.99
CA ILE A 51 -1.34 -4.06 -15.45
C ILE A 51 -0.69 -3.25 -16.58
N GLU A 52 -0.39 -3.87 -17.72
CA GLU A 52 0.23 -3.20 -18.88
C GLU A 52 -0.65 -2.05 -19.39
N LYS A 53 -1.97 -2.27 -19.51
CA LYS A 53 -2.94 -1.21 -19.86
C LYS A 53 -2.99 -0.10 -18.82
N ALA A 54 -2.98 -0.41 -17.53
CA ALA A 54 -2.98 0.59 -16.47
C ALA A 54 -1.70 1.44 -16.47
N VAL A 55 -0.53 0.82 -16.65
CA VAL A 55 0.76 1.51 -16.75
C VAL A 55 0.81 2.40 -17.99
N THR A 56 0.41 1.88 -19.16
CA THR A 56 0.38 2.66 -20.42
C THR A 56 -0.58 3.84 -20.35
N ALA A 57 -1.75 3.66 -19.73
CA ALA A 57 -2.72 4.73 -19.50
C ALA A 57 -2.19 5.79 -18.51
N LEU A 58 -1.43 5.37 -17.49
CA LEU A 58 -0.84 6.26 -16.50
C LEU A 58 0.31 7.10 -17.09
N THR A 59 1.22 6.48 -17.86
CA THR A 59 2.24 7.21 -18.65
C THR A 59 1.56 8.26 -19.53
N LYS A 60 0.57 7.87 -20.34
CA LYS A 60 -0.17 8.80 -21.21
C LYS A 60 -0.92 9.91 -20.44
N TYR A 61 -1.26 9.70 -19.18
CA TYR A 61 -1.89 10.71 -18.33
C TYR A 61 -0.90 11.72 -17.75
N LEU A 62 0.32 11.27 -17.40
CA LEU A 62 1.39 12.11 -16.86
C LEU A 62 1.95 13.05 -17.93
N ASN A 63 2.48 12.51 -19.04
CA ASN A 63 2.99 13.33 -20.15
C ASN A 63 1.98 14.43 -20.59
N LYS A 64 0.68 14.10 -20.65
CA LYS A 64 -0.40 15.05 -21.01
C LYS A 64 -0.71 16.14 -19.95
N LYS A 65 -0.28 15.96 -18.71
CA LYS A 65 -0.25 17.01 -17.68
C LYS A 65 0.98 17.89 -17.82
N ASP A 66 2.10 17.31 -18.19
CA ASP A 66 3.39 17.99 -18.25
C ASP A 66 3.42 18.94 -19.48
N ASP A 67 2.80 18.54 -20.60
CA ASP A 67 2.35 19.37 -21.75
C ASP A 67 1.57 20.67 -21.37
N LYS A 68 1.22 20.85 -20.08
CA LYS A 68 0.43 21.97 -19.55
C LYS A 68 1.07 22.68 -18.36
N LYS A 69 2.33 22.37 -18.02
CA LYS A 69 3.06 22.91 -16.85
C LYS A 69 4.18 23.86 -17.23
N GLU A 70 4.47 24.05 -18.53
CA GLU A 70 5.64 24.78 -19.05
C GLU A 70 5.85 26.20 -18.48
N ASP A 71 4.79 26.86 -18.00
CA ASP A 71 4.84 28.19 -17.36
C ASP A 71 5.39 28.21 -15.90
N GLN A 72 5.82 27.08 -15.31
CA GLN A 72 6.24 27.00 -13.90
C GLN A 72 7.73 26.67 -13.72
N LEU A 73 8.47 27.61 -13.12
CA LEU A 73 9.91 27.55 -12.79
C LEU A 73 10.27 26.57 -11.64
N ILE A 74 9.49 25.52 -11.42
CA ILE A 74 9.72 24.54 -10.34
C ILE A 74 9.56 23.13 -10.92
N ASP A 75 10.68 22.41 -11.00
CA ASP A 75 10.78 21.02 -11.47
C ASP A 75 10.18 20.05 -10.44
N ASP A 76 8.86 20.10 -10.27
CA ASP A 76 8.06 19.28 -9.34
C ASP A 76 7.97 17.80 -9.80
N ASP A 77 8.63 17.45 -10.91
CA ASP A 77 8.35 16.24 -11.70
C ASP A 77 8.87 14.95 -11.08
N GLU A 78 9.95 15.00 -10.28
CA GLU A 78 10.36 13.86 -9.43
C GLU A 78 9.22 13.46 -8.47
N LEU A 79 8.41 14.43 -8.02
CA LEU A 79 7.28 14.20 -7.14
C LEU A 79 6.01 13.80 -7.91
N THR A 80 5.75 14.36 -9.11
CA THR A 80 4.54 14.04 -9.91
C THR A 80 4.57 12.61 -10.46
N ASN A 81 5.71 12.17 -10.98
CA ASN A 81 5.88 10.89 -11.68
C ASN A 81 6.20 9.72 -10.74
N SER A 82 6.48 10.00 -9.46
CA SER A 82 6.64 8.98 -8.42
C SER A 82 5.41 8.06 -8.28
N LEU A 83 5.65 6.76 -8.49
CA LEU A 83 4.66 5.71 -8.59
C LEU A 83 4.43 5.01 -7.25
N ASN A 84 3.16 4.73 -6.96
CA ASN A 84 2.69 4.25 -5.67
C ASN A 84 1.63 3.16 -5.87
N LEU A 85 1.85 1.98 -5.27
CA LEU A 85 0.91 0.86 -5.25
C LEU A 85 0.25 0.79 -3.87
N ILE A 86 -1.01 1.16 -3.81
CA ILE A 86 -1.82 1.15 -2.59
C ILE A 86 -2.52 -0.21 -2.49
N ILE A 87 -2.33 -0.89 -1.36
CA ILE A 87 -2.84 -2.24 -1.09
C ILE A 87 -3.72 -2.19 0.15
N VAL A 88 -5.02 -2.41 -0.04
CA VAL A 88 -6.02 -2.43 1.02
C VAL A 88 -6.25 -3.86 1.47
N ASN A 89 -5.89 -4.16 2.72
CA ASN A 89 -6.20 -5.41 3.40
C ASN A 89 -7.55 -5.28 4.14
N ASN A 90 -8.17 -6.42 4.48
CA ASN A 90 -9.39 -6.42 5.29
C ASN A 90 -9.13 -5.99 6.74
N GLU A 91 -7.99 -6.40 7.29
CA GLU A 91 -7.62 -6.30 8.70
C GLU A 91 -6.38 -5.39 8.91
N PRO A 92 -6.14 -4.82 10.10
CA PRO A 92 -4.99 -3.96 10.37
C PRO A 92 -3.65 -4.71 10.29
N TYR A 93 -2.78 -4.38 9.32
CA TYR A 93 -1.57 -5.17 9.01
C TYR A 93 -0.60 -5.39 10.20
N SER A 94 -0.53 -4.48 11.16
CA SER A 94 0.38 -4.54 12.33
C SER A 94 -0.36 -4.82 13.66
N GLY A 95 -1.70 -5.02 13.61
CA GLY A 95 -2.56 -5.11 14.78
C GLY A 95 -2.37 -3.95 15.76
N ASN A 96 -2.47 -4.23 17.06
CA ASN A 96 -2.32 -3.22 18.12
C ASN A 96 -0.88 -2.71 18.31
N SER A 97 0.14 -3.36 17.75
CA SER A 97 1.54 -2.92 17.90
C SER A 97 1.93 -1.85 16.87
N LYS A 98 3.13 -1.25 16.97
CA LYS A 98 3.74 -0.51 15.85
C LYS A 98 4.99 -1.27 15.41
N SER A 99 4.96 -1.93 14.26
CA SER A 99 6.19 -2.38 13.63
C SER A 99 6.96 -1.20 13.04
N PHE A 100 8.22 -1.04 13.47
CA PHE A 100 9.20 -0.15 12.82
C PHE A 100 10.15 -0.91 11.89
N LYS A 101 9.98 -2.24 11.74
CA LYS A 101 10.78 -3.05 10.82
C LYS A 101 10.11 -3.07 9.44
N SER A 102 10.82 -2.60 8.42
CA SER A 102 10.42 -2.75 7.02
C SER A 102 10.39 -4.23 6.62
N LYS A 103 9.30 -4.67 5.99
CA LYS A 103 9.21 -6.00 5.35
C LYS A 103 9.91 -5.94 4.00
N LEU A 104 10.81 -6.87 3.74
CA LEU A 104 11.48 -6.99 2.45
C LEU A 104 10.71 -7.96 1.54
N ILE A 105 10.29 -7.48 0.38
CA ILE A 105 9.56 -8.24 -0.64
C ILE A 105 10.52 -8.58 -1.76
N ASN A 106 10.54 -9.83 -2.23
CA ASN A 106 11.38 -10.21 -3.37
C ASN A 106 10.76 -9.67 -4.67
N VAL A 107 11.60 -9.08 -5.52
CA VAL A 107 11.22 -8.40 -6.78
C VAL A 107 12.27 -8.75 -7.86
N LYS A 108 11.87 -8.89 -9.12
CA LYS A 108 12.79 -9.22 -10.24
C LYS A 108 13.76 -8.11 -10.57
N HIS A 109 13.26 -6.89 -10.78
CA HIS A 109 14.06 -5.76 -11.27
C HIS A 109 14.35 -4.77 -10.15
N SER A 110 15.64 -4.48 -9.93
CA SER A 110 16.12 -3.54 -8.91
C SER A 110 15.59 -2.12 -9.14
N LEU A 111 15.08 -1.50 -8.07
CA LEU A 111 14.71 -0.08 -8.06
C LEU A 111 15.93 0.84 -7.85
N TYR A 112 16.94 0.37 -7.12
CA TYR A 112 18.07 1.20 -6.71
C TYR A 112 19.10 1.44 -7.82
N LYS A 113 19.19 0.55 -8.82
CA LYS A 113 20.07 0.75 -9.98
C LYS A 113 19.65 1.96 -10.83
N PRO A 114 18.42 2.01 -11.41
CA PRO A 114 17.95 3.19 -12.12
C PRO A 114 17.96 4.46 -11.27
N TRP A 115 17.66 4.36 -9.97
CA TRP A 115 17.71 5.51 -9.07
C TRP A 115 19.13 6.05 -8.88
N LYS A 116 20.15 5.18 -8.82
CA LYS A 116 21.55 5.63 -8.82
C LYS A 116 21.96 6.27 -10.15
N GLU A 117 21.47 5.74 -11.28
CA GLU A 117 21.72 6.31 -12.60
C GLU A 117 21.06 7.69 -12.77
N ALA A 118 19.79 7.85 -12.36
CA ALA A 118 19.08 9.13 -12.36
C ALA A 118 19.60 10.12 -11.30
N GLY A 119 20.11 9.62 -10.16
CA GLY A 119 20.66 10.43 -9.08
C GLY A 119 21.87 11.27 -9.46
N VAL A 120 22.59 10.89 -10.53
CA VAL A 120 23.68 11.68 -11.12
C VAL A 120 23.17 12.94 -11.85
N THR A 121 21.92 12.91 -12.33
CA THR A 121 21.25 14.04 -12.98
C THR A 121 20.30 14.82 -12.06
N SER A 122 19.82 14.21 -10.98
CA SER A 122 18.96 14.85 -9.99
C SER A 122 19.72 15.79 -9.05
N ILE A 123 19.00 16.77 -8.47
CA ILE A 123 19.54 17.65 -7.40
C ILE A 123 19.93 16.84 -6.15
N LYS A 124 19.25 15.71 -5.90
CA LYS A 124 19.57 14.78 -4.80
C LYS A 124 20.32 13.55 -5.33
N ASP A 125 21.60 13.46 -4.97
CA ASP A 125 22.46 12.29 -5.20
C ASP A 125 21.93 11.02 -4.49
N PHE A 126 22.24 9.85 -5.04
CA PHE A 126 21.84 8.55 -4.47
C PHE A 126 22.93 8.02 -3.52
N LYS A 127 22.84 8.39 -2.24
CA LYS A 127 23.76 7.89 -1.20
C LYS A 127 23.19 6.76 -0.34
N THR A 128 24.06 5.81 0.00
CA THR A 128 23.80 4.59 0.77
C THR A 128 24.54 4.61 2.11
N LEU A 129 23.80 4.59 3.22
CA LEU A 129 24.30 4.57 4.58
C LEU A 129 24.25 3.15 5.16
N LEU A 130 25.32 2.70 5.81
CA LEU A 130 25.38 1.42 6.53
C LEU A 130 25.57 1.62 8.04
N ILE A 131 24.60 1.18 8.84
CA ILE A 131 24.65 1.30 10.32
C ILE A 131 25.05 -0.04 10.97
N LEU A 132 26.20 -0.05 11.64
CA LEU A 132 26.79 -1.23 12.31
C LEU A 132 27.04 -0.99 13.81
N LYS A 133 27.41 -2.06 14.53
CA LYS A 133 27.73 -2.02 15.96
C LYS A 133 29.12 -1.46 16.22
N ASP A 134 29.29 -0.91 17.42
CA ASP A 134 30.55 -0.45 18.01
C ASP A 134 31.66 -1.53 18.03
N SER A 135 31.26 -2.81 17.97
CA SER A 135 32.16 -3.97 17.86
C SER A 135 32.54 -4.36 16.44
N ASP A 136 31.80 -3.90 15.44
CA ASP A 136 31.81 -4.48 14.08
C ASP A 136 32.30 -3.48 13.02
N VAL A 137 32.08 -2.17 13.20
CA VAL A 137 32.74 -1.12 12.39
C VAL A 137 34.27 -1.32 12.42
N LYS A 138 34.83 -1.70 13.58
CA LYS A 138 36.26 -2.00 13.75
C LYS A 138 36.77 -3.24 12.99
N LYS A 139 35.90 -4.00 12.32
CA LYS A 139 36.19 -5.26 11.60
C LYS A 139 35.92 -5.15 10.09
N VAL A 140 35.65 -3.95 9.60
CA VAL A 140 35.21 -3.67 8.24
C VAL A 140 36.00 -2.46 7.75
N SER A 141 36.89 -2.63 6.77
CA SER A 141 37.39 -1.47 6.02
C SER A 141 36.37 -1.08 4.95
N GLU A 142 36.43 0.17 4.52
CA GLU A 142 35.62 0.71 3.42
C GLU A 142 36.07 0.08 2.09
N ASP A 143 37.37 -0.09 1.88
CA ASP A 143 37.96 -0.81 0.73
C ASP A 143 37.44 -2.25 0.64
N ASP A 144 37.36 -2.91 1.80
CA ASP A 144 36.91 -4.30 1.98
C ASP A 144 35.45 -4.50 1.52
N LEU A 145 34.64 -3.44 1.56
CA LEU A 145 33.27 -3.40 1.03
C LEU A 145 33.26 -2.97 -0.43
N HIS A 146 34.00 -1.93 -0.78
CA HIS A 146 34.14 -1.37 -2.13
C HIS A 146 34.52 -2.46 -3.14
N ASP A 147 35.63 -3.19 -2.94
CA ASP A 147 36.08 -4.28 -3.80
C ASP A 147 35.00 -5.35 -4.03
N LYS A 148 34.25 -5.68 -2.97
CA LYS A 148 33.24 -6.76 -2.99
C LYS A 148 31.90 -6.31 -3.56
N LEU A 149 31.62 -5.01 -3.62
CA LEU A 149 30.36 -4.42 -4.07
C LEU A 149 30.46 -3.78 -5.48
N ASN A 150 31.63 -3.30 -5.88
CA ASN A 150 31.91 -2.72 -7.19
C ASN A 150 31.54 -3.65 -8.35
N GLY A 151 31.83 -4.95 -8.23
CA GLY A 151 31.42 -5.97 -9.20
C GLY A 151 29.89 -6.15 -9.36
N ALA A 152 29.06 -5.38 -8.64
CA ALA A 152 27.62 -5.28 -8.82
C ALA A 152 27.12 -3.83 -9.12
N GLY A 153 28.02 -2.84 -9.16
CA GLY A 153 27.72 -1.40 -9.29
C GLY A 153 27.33 -0.68 -7.98
N ILE A 154 27.40 -1.39 -6.85
CA ILE A 154 26.91 -0.92 -5.55
C ILE A 154 28.05 -0.19 -4.83
N THR A 155 27.75 1.00 -4.30
CA THR A 155 28.63 1.75 -3.39
C THR A 155 27.97 1.84 -2.01
N ILE A 156 28.79 2.06 -0.97
CA ILE A 156 28.36 2.44 0.37
C ILE A 156 29.16 3.70 0.69
N ASP A 157 28.45 4.79 0.99
CA ASP A 157 29.02 6.14 0.99
C ASP A 157 29.41 6.59 2.40
N GLU A 158 28.72 6.09 3.43
CA GLU A 158 29.16 6.18 4.83
C GLU A 158 28.86 4.89 5.62
N ILE A 159 29.74 4.57 6.59
CA ILE A 159 29.53 3.55 7.61
C ILE A 159 29.46 4.25 8.98
N VAL A 160 28.30 4.19 9.66
CA VAL A 160 28.06 4.92 10.91
C VAL A 160 27.74 3.98 12.07
N CYS A 161 28.23 4.35 13.26
CA CYS A 161 28.11 3.53 14.44
C CYS A 161 26.96 3.95 15.37
N GLY A 162 26.47 2.99 16.16
CA GLY A 162 25.49 3.23 17.21
C GLY A 162 25.94 4.21 18.30
N LYS A 163 27.25 4.46 18.42
CA LYS A 163 27.84 5.52 19.24
C LYS A 163 27.68 6.92 18.63
N ASP A 164 27.93 7.09 17.34
CA ASP A 164 28.00 8.42 16.70
C ASP A 164 26.62 9.04 16.54
N LEU A 165 25.60 8.20 16.34
CA LEU A 165 24.18 8.59 16.41
C LEU A 165 23.76 9.10 17.81
N LYS A 166 24.50 8.75 18.88
CA LYS A 166 24.27 9.24 20.26
C LYS A 166 25.09 10.49 20.60
N THR A 167 26.16 10.78 19.85
CA THR A 167 27.10 11.89 20.11
C THR A 167 27.06 12.94 18.99
N LYS A 168 27.72 12.69 17.85
CA LYS A 168 27.84 13.59 16.69
C LYS A 168 26.47 14.02 16.17
N TYR A 169 25.54 13.07 16.04
CA TYR A 169 24.19 13.30 15.53
C TYR A 169 23.13 13.33 16.65
N LYS A 170 23.48 13.79 17.86
CA LYS A 170 22.52 13.91 18.98
C LYS A 170 21.53 15.05 18.80
N ALA A 171 21.93 16.16 18.20
CA ALA A 171 21.06 17.32 17.96
C ALA A 171 19.99 17.00 16.90
N PHE A 172 18.80 17.61 17.03
CA PHE A 172 17.69 17.36 16.11
C PHE A 172 17.96 17.88 14.68
N GLU A 173 18.72 18.95 14.56
CA GLU A 173 19.07 19.58 13.28
C GLU A 173 20.15 18.77 12.54
N SER A 174 21.33 18.57 13.14
CA SER A 174 22.43 17.81 12.52
C SER A 174 21.99 16.40 12.11
N ARG A 175 21.13 15.76 12.92
CA ARG A 175 20.56 14.46 12.59
C ARG A 175 19.54 14.49 11.46
N ARG A 176 18.74 15.56 11.33
CA ARG A 176 17.82 15.72 10.19
C ARG A 176 18.61 15.92 8.90
N ALA A 177 19.55 16.86 8.89
CA ALA A 177 20.42 17.14 7.74
C ALA A 177 21.15 15.86 7.28
N PHE A 178 21.80 15.16 8.21
CA PHE A 178 22.49 13.90 7.94
C PHE A 178 21.56 12.84 7.34
N ILE A 179 20.39 12.60 7.94
CA ILE A 179 19.46 11.57 7.45
C ILE A 179 18.79 11.95 6.12
N SER A 180 18.63 13.26 5.81
CA SER A 180 18.07 13.70 4.52
C SER A 180 19.02 13.53 3.33
N GLU A 181 20.33 13.42 3.57
CA GLU A 181 21.33 13.26 2.51
C GLU A 181 21.24 11.86 1.85
N PHE A 182 20.93 10.82 2.62
CA PHE A 182 20.87 9.45 2.13
C PHE A 182 19.52 9.10 1.48
N SER A 183 19.55 8.16 0.54
CA SER A 183 18.38 7.58 -0.13
C SER A 183 18.16 6.10 0.22
N LEU A 184 19.21 5.41 0.66
CA LEU A 184 19.15 4.02 1.14
C LEU A 184 19.87 3.87 2.48
N ILE A 185 19.11 3.60 3.55
CA ILE A 185 19.68 3.36 4.89
C ILE A 185 19.56 1.87 5.24
N LEU A 186 20.70 1.20 5.40
CA LEU A 186 20.80 -0.20 5.83
C LEU A 186 21.27 -0.27 7.29
N ALA A 187 20.80 -1.26 8.06
CA ALA A 187 21.21 -1.44 9.46
C ALA A 187 21.21 -2.91 9.89
N ASP A 188 22.19 -3.32 10.71
CA ASP A 188 22.24 -4.67 11.29
C ASP A 188 20.96 -4.98 12.11
N ASP A 189 20.37 -6.16 11.86
CA ASP A 189 19.12 -6.66 12.46
C ASP A 189 18.99 -6.44 13.98
N ASN A 190 20.12 -6.53 14.69
CA ASN A 190 20.21 -6.39 16.14
C ASN A 190 20.07 -4.94 16.62
N ILE A 191 20.43 -3.96 15.79
CA ILE A 191 20.45 -2.53 16.12
C ILE A 191 19.11 -1.87 15.79
N VAL A 192 18.42 -2.34 14.75
CA VAL A 192 17.16 -1.78 14.21
C VAL A 192 16.08 -1.54 15.27
N THR A 193 16.03 -2.35 16.34
CA THR A 193 15.09 -2.17 17.46
C THR A 193 15.41 -0.96 18.34
N THR A 194 16.66 -0.50 18.35
CA THR A 194 17.14 0.68 19.11
C THR A 194 17.10 1.97 18.29
N LEU A 195 17.22 1.88 16.96
CA LEU A 195 17.30 3.03 16.05
C LEU A 195 16.13 4.03 16.15
N PRO A 196 14.87 3.66 16.46
CA PRO A 196 13.80 4.64 16.68
C PRO A 196 14.09 5.67 17.79
N LYS A 197 14.90 5.31 18.78
CA LYS A 197 15.35 6.22 19.86
C LYS A 197 16.57 7.06 19.47
N LEU A 198 17.36 6.64 18.48
CA LEU A 198 18.59 7.30 18.06
C LEU A 198 18.36 8.23 16.86
N LEU A 199 17.73 7.72 15.80
CA LEU A 199 17.37 8.48 14.60
C LEU A 199 16.21 9.46 14.86
N GLY A 200 15.29 9.07 15.75
CA GLY A 200 14.10 9.84 16.09
C GLY A 200 13.00 9.74 15.03
N GLY A 201 11.81 10.25 15.37
CA GLY A 201 10.59 10.02 14.59
C GLY A 201 10.65 10.43 13.11
N LYS A 202 11.38 11.50 12.76
CA LYS A 202 11.48 12.00 11.37
C LYS A 202 12.08 10.98 10.39
N ALA A 203 13.05 10.19 10.81
CA ALA A 203 13.61 9.12 9.98
C ALA A 203 12.56 8.05 9.61
N TYR A 204 11.57 7.84 10.48
CA TYR A 204 10.51 6.86 10.29
C TYR A 204 9.24 7.44 9.66
N GLU A 205 9.26 8.67 9.13
CA GLU A 205 8.15 9.22 8.34
C GLU A 205 8.18 8.68 6.90
N LYS A 206 9.24 8.98 6.14
CA LYS A 206 9.50 8.43 4.80
C LYS A 206 10.00 6.98 4.86
N VAL A 207 9.83 6.22 3.78
CA VAL A 207 10.38 4.85 3.65
C VAL A 207 11.89 4.86 3.36
N GLU A 208 12.36 5.81 2.54
CA GLU A 208 13.78 6.04 2.19
C GLU A 208 14.68 6.11 3.43
N THR A 209 14.26 6.94 4.39
CA THR A 209 14.99 7.23 5.63
C THR A 209 14.71 6.21 6.75
N THR A 210 13.83 5.23 6.53
CA THR A 210 13.53 4.17 7.49
C THR A 210 14.58 3.07 7.34
N PRO A 211 15.41 2.79 8.36
CA PRO A 211 16.48 1.79 8.25
C PRO A 211 15.97 0.41 7.90
N ILE A 212 16.54 -0.17 6.84
CA ILE A 212 16.23 -1.51 6.36
C ILE A 212 17.02 -2.53 7.19
N PRO A 213 16.37 -3.54 7.79
CA PRO A 213 17.05 -4.62 8.48
C PRO A 213 17.89 -5.48 7.51
N ILE A 214 19.18 -5.61 7.78
CA ILE A 214 20.08 -6.52 7.08
C ILE A 214 20.82 -7.45 8.05
N ARG A 215 21.15 -8.66 7.57
CA ARG A 215 21.80 -9.69 8.37
C ARG A 215 23.32 -9.64 8.22
N CYS A 216 24.02 -9.13 9.23
CA CYS A 216 25.49 -9.08 9.24
C CYS A 216 26.16 -10.35 9.83
N TYR A 217 25.38 -11.30 10.35
CA TYR A 217 25.84 -12.37 11.22
C TYR A 217 25.60 -13.79 10.66
N SER A 218 26.62 -14.65 10.72
CA SER A 218 26.53 -16.08 10.46
C SER A 218 27.00 -16.88 11.68
N ASN A 219 26.27 -17.90 12.09
CA ASN A 219 26.58 -18.75 13.25
C ASN A 219 26.97 -17.96 14.52
N LYS A 220 26.23 -16.89 14.82
CA LYS A 220 26.45 -15.91 15.91
C LYS A 220 27.73 -15.05 15.79
N GLN A 221 28.56 -15.23 14.77
CA GLN A 221 29.73 -14.40 14.49
C GLN A 221 29.44 -13.39 13.37
N PHE A 222 30.13 -12.24 13.40
CA PHE A 222 30.09 -11.28 12.29
C PHE A 222 30.78 -11.89 11.05
N SER A 223 30.20 -11.73 9.86
CA SER A 223 30.83 -12.22 8.63
C SER A 223 30.63 -11.25 7.47
N LEU A 224 31.74 -10.68 6.97
CA LEU A 224 31.75 -9.77 5.83
C LEU A 224 31.11 -10.40 4.57
N LYS A 225 31.29 -11.71 4.35
CA LYS A 225 30.63 -12.45 3.25
C LYS A 225 29.10 -12.41 3.37
N THR A 226 28.56 -12.55 4.58
CA THR A 226 27.12 -12.48 4.85
C THR A 226 26.58 -11.06 4.76
N LEU A 227 27.35 -10.06 5.21
CA LEU A 227 27.06 -8.64 5.02
C LEU A 227 26.95 -8.30 3.52
N THR A 228 28.01 -8.52 2.72
CA THR A 228 28.01 -8.24 1.27
C THR A 228 26.86 -8.96 0.55
N ALA A 229 26.60 -10.24 0.88
CA ALA A 229 25.51 -10.99 0.27
C ALA A 229 24.12 -10.41 0.63
N SER A 230 23.93 -9.95 1.86
CA SER A 230 22.68 -9.30 2.29
C SER A 230 22.48 -7.93 1.64
N VAL A 231 23.54 -7.11 1.55
CA VAL A 231 23.51 -5.82 0.82
C VAL A 231 23.14 -6.06 -0.64
N LYS A 232 23.83 -6.97 -1.34
CA LYS A 232 23.51 -7.32 -2.74
C LYS A 232 22.08 -7.80 -2.90
N ARG A 233 21.59 -8.68 -2.01
CA ARG A 233 20.21 -9.18 -2.03
C ARG A 233 19.19 -8.06 -1.87
N VAL A 234 19.38 -7.15 -0.92
CA VAL A 234 18.45 -6.01 -0.70
C VAL A 234 18.48 -5.08 -1.90
N TYR A 235 19.66 -4.66 -2.35
CA TYR A 235 19.82 -3.69 -3.43
C TYR A 235 19.33 -4.21 -4.79
N LEU A 236 19.57 -5.49 -5.11
CA LEU A 236 19.27 -6.04 -6.44
C LEU A 236 17.89 -6.70 -6.54
N ASN A 237 17.39 -7.31 -5.47
CA ASN A 237 16.28 -8.26 -5.53
C ASN A 237 15.16 -7.99 -4.52
N GLN A 238 15.21 -6.92 -3.71
CA GLN A 238 14.16 -6.67 -2.71
C GLN A 238 13.71 -5.22 -2.61
N LEU A 239 12.42 -5.03 -2.33
CA LEU A 239 11.79 -3.74 -2.08
C LEU A 239 11.38 -3.65 -0.59
N PRO A 240 11.76 -2.59 0.15
CA PRO A 240 11.36 -2.39 1.53
C PRO A 240 9.95 -1.81 1.62
N VAL A 241 9.13 -2.38 2.49
CA VAL A 241 7.75 -1.93 2.71
C VAL A 241 7.48 -1.75 4.21
N LYS A 242 7.14 -0.52 4.60
CA LYS A 242 6.80 -0.14 5.97
C LYS A 242 5.38 -0.58 6.30
N ILE A 243 5.22 -1.47 7.28
CA ILE A 243 3.90 -1.99 7.69
C ILE A 243 3.16 -0.98 8.57
N PRO A 244 1.97 -0.48 8.17
CA PRO A 244 1.16 0.43 8.98
C PRO A 244 0.27 -0.32 9.98
N ARG A 245 -0.35 0.42 10.91
CA ARG A 245 -1.46 -0.10 11.74
C ARG A 245 -2.80 -0.16 11.00
N GLY A 246 -2.99 0.60 9.93
CA GLY A 246 -4.25 0.63 9.19
C GLY A 246 -4.45 -0.59 8.29
N THR A 247 -5.62 -0.66 7.66
CA THR A 247 -5.96 -1.57 6.55
C THR A 247 -5.30 -1.16 5.23
N THR A 248 -5.02 0.12 5.04
CA THR A 248 -4.37 0.66 3.84
C THR A 248 -2.86 0.73 4.01
N LEU A 249 -2.15 0.12 3.06
CA LEU A 249 -0.69 0.18 2.90
C LEU A 249 -0.33 0.89 1.60
N ASN A 250 0.77 1.63 1.59
CA ASN A 250 1.38 2.18 0.39
C ASN A 250 2.75 1.56 0.13
N VAL A 251 3.00 1.14 -1.10
CA VAL A 251 4.28 0.62 -1.58
C VAL A 251 4.80 1.60 -2.63
N HIS A 252 5.93 2.24 -2.35
CA HIS A 252 6.59 3.11 -3.33
C HIS A 252 7.26 2.24 -4.41
N LEU A 253 6.96 2.49 -5.68
CA LEU A 253 7.51 1.76 -6.83
C LEU A 253 8.62 2.54 -7.56
N GLY A 254 9.03 3.70 -7.05
CA GLY A 254 10.02 4.58 -7.67
C GLY A 254 9.40 5.54 -8.69
N ASN A 255 10.23 6.25 -9.45
CA ASN A 255 9.75 7.05 -10.57
C ASN A 255 9.34 6.15 -11.76
N LEU A 256 8.39 6.59 -12.59
CA LEU A 256 8.03 5.96 -13.85
C LEU A 256 9.22 5.90 -14.82
N ASP A 257 10.00 6.98 -14.91
CA ASP A 257 11.09 7.15 -15.87
C ASP A 257 12.27 6.19 -15.65
N TRP A 258 12.33 5.56 -14.47
CA TRP A 258 13.36 4.61 -14.05
C TRP A 258 13.21 3.20 -14.66
N PHE A 259 12.06 2.85 -15.23
CA PHE A 259 11.78 1.47 -15.66
C PHE A 259 11.15 1.40 -17.04
N LYS A 260 11.47 0.32 -17.78
CA LYS A 260 10.67 -0.02 -18.97
C LYS A 260 9.33 -0.57 -18.49
N SER A 261 8.24 -0.26 -19.21
CA SER A 261 6.88 -0.63 -18.81
C SER A 261 6.70 -2.13 -18.50
N LYS A 262 7.45 -3.01 -19.17
CA LYS A 262 7.46 -4.47 -18.92
C LYS A 262 8.10 -4.86 -17.59
N GLU A 263 9.25 -4.28 -17.26
CA GLU A 263 9.98 -4.50 -16.00
C GLU A 263 9.11 -4.08 -14.81
N LEU A 264 8.41 -2.95 -14.97
CA LEU A 264 7.46 -2.41 -14.02
C LEU A 264 6.21 -3.30 -13.85
N VAL A 265 5.64 -3.83 -14.94
CA VAL A 265 4.53 -4.80 -14.92
C VAL A 265 4.91 -6.09 -14.18
N GLU A 266 6.12 -6.63 -14.42
CA GLU A 266 6.62 -7.81 -13.71
C GLU A 266 6.81 -7.54 -12.21
N ASN A 267 7.38 -6.40 -11.85
CA ASN A 267 7.54 -5.98 -10.46
C ASN A 267 6.18 -5.84 -9.74
N ILE A 268 5.16 -5.25 -10.38
CA ILE A 268 3.80 -5.17 -9.82
C ILE A 268 3.17 -6.55 -9.64
N LYS A 269 3.33 -7.48 -10.59
CA LYS A 269 2.82 -8.86 -10.46
C LYS A 269 3.45 -9.57 -9.25
N ASP A 270 4.78 -9.54 -9.13
CA ASP A 270 5.50 -10.18 -8.03
C ASP A 270 5.10 -9.63 -6.64
N ILE A 271 5.00 -8.30 -6.52
CA ILE A 271 4.55 -7.63 -5.29
C ILE A 271 3.09 -7.99 -4.96
N SER A 272 2.20 -7.93 -5.95
CA SER A 272 0.77 -8.22 -5.78
C SER A 272 0.55 -9.66 -5.32
N GLU A 273 1.22 -10.63 -5.96
CA GLU A 273 1.17 -12.02 -5.55
C GLU A 273 1.72 -12.22 -4.13
N ASN A 274 2.81 -11.54 -3.75
CA ASN A 274 3.38 -11.64 -2.41
C ASN A 274 2.39 -11.15 -1.33
N PHE A 275 1.61 -10.10 -1.61
CA PHE A 275 0.58 -9.63 -0.68
C PHE A 275 -0.64 -10.54 -0.65
N ILE A 276 -1.19 -10.95 -1.80
CA ILE A 276 -2.35 -11.85 -1.88
C ILE A 276 -2.08 -13.21 -1.20
N LYS A 277 -0.84 -13.73 -1.29
CA LYS A 277 -0.43 -14.99 -0.64
C LYS A 277 -0.22 -14.86 0.88
N ASN A 278 -0.07 -13.64 1.42
CA ASN A 278 0.26 -13.41 2.83
C ASN A 278 -0.85 -12.72 3.65
N TYR A 279 -1.83 -12.07 3.00
CA TYR A 279 -2.86 -11.26 3.65
C TYR A 279 -4.19 -11.33 2.89
N LYS A 280 -5.32 -11.09 3.58
CA LYS A 280 -6.66 -10.98 2.97
C LYS A 280 -6.84 -9.64 2.25
N VAL A 281 -6.11 -9.47 1.14
CA VAL A 281 -6.15 -8.28 0.29
C VAL A 281 -7.54 -8.11 -0.32
N ARG A 282 -8.17 -6.98 -0.01
CA ARG A 282 -9.46 -6.54 -0.55
C ARG A 282 -9.30 -5.91 -1.93
N THR A 283 -8.37 -4.97 -2.09
CA THR A 283 -8.20 -4.19 -3.32
C THR A 283 -6.73 -3.78 -3.52
N ILE A 284 -6.25 -3.79 -4.76
CA ILE A 284 -4.94 -3.21 -5.16
C ILE A 284 -5.19 -2.08 -6.15
N LEU A 285 -4.65 -0.91 -5.84
CA LEU A 285 -4.81 0.35 -6.56
C LEU A 285 -3.43 0.90 -6.98
N LEU A 286 -3.26 1.21 -8.26
CA LEU A 286 -2.06 1.89 -8.77
C LEU A 286 -2.32 3.39 -8.92
N LYS A 287 -1.38 4.25 -8.51
CA LYS A 287 -1.41 5.71 -8.79
C LYS A 287 -0.01 6.32 -8.85
N SER A 288 0.13 7.50 -9.46
CA SER A 288 1.20 8.44 -9.07
C SER A 288 0.71 9.39 -7.97
N ASN A 289 1.54 10.35 -7.52
CA ASN A 289 1.06 11.39 -6.60
C ASN A 289 -0.07 12.25 -7.18
N GLN A 290 0.04 12.64 -8.46
CA GLN A 290 -0.89 13.55 -9.14
C GLN A 290 -2.00 12.84 -9.96
N SER A 291 -2.08 11.50 -9.93
CA SER A 291 -3.05 10.71 -10.68
C SER A 291 -4.20 10.19 -9.80
N PRO A 292 -5.43 10.05 -10.35
CA PRO A 292 -6.45 9.17 -9.80
C PRO A 292 -5.95 7.72 -9.64
N VAL A 293 -6.63 6.95 -8.79
CA VAL A 293 -6.33 5.53 -8.57
C VAL A 293 -6.88 4.64 -9.70
N LEU A 294 -6.07 3.67 -10.12
CA LEU A 294 -6.43 2.65 -11.11
C LEU A 294 -6.56 1.29 -10.41
N PRO A 295 -7.77 0.70 -10.31
CA PRO A 295 -7.96 -0.58 -9.64
C PRO A 295 -7.44 -1.74 -10.50
N LEU A 296 -6.43 -2.44 -9.98
CA LEU A 296 -5.84 -3.63 -10.62
C LEU A 296 -6.53 -4.91 -10.14
N TYR A 297 -6.78 -5.03 -8.84
CA TYR A 297 -7.36 -6.21 -8.19
C TYR A 297 -8.48 -5.78 -7.25
N ASN A 298 -9.56 -6.58 -7.20
CA ASN A 298 -10.63 -6.48 -6.22
C ASN A 298 -11.04 -7.90 -5.81
N ASN A 299 -11.37 -8.11 -4.54
CA ASN A 299 -11.82 -9.38 -3.98
C ASN A 299 -13.07 -9.15 -3.12
N GLU A 300 -14.23 -9.51 -3.67
CA GLU A 300 -15.54 -9.21 -3.07
C GLU A 300 -15.85 -10.12 -1.89
N ALA A 301 -15.53 -11.42 -1.96
CA ALA A 301 -15.72 -12.37 -0.86
C ALA A 301 -15.01 -11.96 0.45
N VAL A 302 -13.87 -11.26 0.35
CA VAL A 302 -13.17 -10.70 1.52
C VAL A 302 -13.94 -9.52 2.14
N VAL A 303 -14.70 -8.76 1.35
CA VAL A 303 -15.59 -7.71 1.87
C VAL A 303 -16.79 -8.34 2.58
N ASP A 304 -17.34 -9.42 2.04
CA ASP A 304 -18.47 -10.14 2.62
C ASP A 304 -18.08 -10.76 3.98
N GLU A 305 -16.91 -11.41 4.08
CA GLU A 305 -16.34 -11.84 5.37
C GLU A 305 -16.24 -10.70 6.41
N LEU A 306 -15.95 -9.47 5.98
CA LEU A 306 -15.88 -8.32 6.89
C LEU A 306 -17.27 -7.90 7.36
N ALA A 307 -18.25 -7.92 6.47
CA ALA A 307 -19.64 -7.60 6.79
C ALA A 307 -20.23 -8.61 7.78
N GLU A 308 -19.96 -9.91 7.59
CA GLU A 308 -20.37 -10.98 8.51
C GLU A 308 -19.70 -10.86 9.89
N LYS A 309 -18.39 -10.58 9.94
CA LYS A 309 -17.68 -10.27 11.20
C LYS A 309 -18.27 -9.05 11.91
N ALA A 310 -18.45 -7.95 11.20
CA ALA A 310 -19.02 -6.73 11.78
C ALA A 310 -20.47 -6.91 12.23
N ALA A 311 -21.25 -7.77 11.56
CA ALA A 311 -22.61 -8.13 11.98
C ALA A 311 -22.61 -9.02 13.24
N THR A 312 -21.68 -9.97 13.36
CA THR A 312 -21.56 -10.82 14.56
C THR A 312 -20.98 -10.09 15.77
N GLU A 313 -20.03 -9.18 15.57
CA GLU A 313 -19.55 -8.26 16.62
C GLU A 313 -20.68 -7.35 17.13
N LYS A 314 -21.48 -6.75 16.23
CA LYS A 314 -22.67 -5.97 16.60
C LYS A 314 -23.73 -6.81 17.29
N ALA A 315 -24.09 -7.97 16.76
CA ALA A 315 -25.06 -8.86 17.39
C ALA A 315 -24.61 -9.38 18.77
N THR A 316 -23.31 -9.36 19.07
CA THR A 316 -22.77 -9.64 20.41
C THR A 316 -22.91 -8.41 21.30
N GLN A 317 -22.53 -7.21 20.85
CA GLN A 317 -22.70 -5.95 21.58
C GLN A 317 -24.19 -5.59 21.83
N GLU A 318 -25.09 -5.98 20.94
CA GLU A 318 -26.54 -5.82 21.08
C GLU A 318 -27.14 -6.84 22.07
N LYS A 319 -26.56 -8.04 22.19
CA LYS A 319 -26.86 -8.99 23.28
C LYS A 319 -26.28 -8.54 24.63
N GLU A 320 -25.23 -7.72 24.60
CA GLU A 320 -24.73 -6.97 25.76
C GLU A 320 -25.38 -5.58 25.91
N SER A 321 -26.49 -5.29 25.21
CA SER A 321 -27.20 -4.02 25.43
C SER A 321 -27.72 -3.97 26.87
N ASN A 322 -27.22 -3.01 27.63
CA ASN A 322 -27.31 -2.96 29.09
C ASN A 322 -28.70 -2.54 29.62
N VAL A 323 -29.78 -3.19 29.16
CA VAL A 323 -31.14 -2.97 29.65
C VAL A 323 -31.51 -4.06 30.65
N VAL A 324 -31.41 -3.74 31.94
CA VAL A 324 -31.94 -4.58 33.02
C VAL A 324 -33.18 -3.91 33.59
N ASN A 325 -34.28 -4.65 33.69
CA ASN A 325 -35.48 -4.16 34.36
C ASN A 325 -35.26 -4.23 35.87
N VAL A 326 -35.24 -3.07 36.53
CA VAL A 326 -35.15 -2.95 37.99
C VAL A 326 -36.37 -2.21 38.48
N ASP A 327 -37.16 -2.85 39.33
CA ASP A 327 -38.31 -2.23 40.02
C ASP A 327 -39.32 -1.56 39.06
N GLY A 328 -39.64 -2.27 37.95
CA GLY A 328 -40.60 -1.85 36.92
C GLY A 328 -40.08 -0.81 35.93
N VAL A 329 -38.78 -0.53 35.93
CA VAL A 329 -38.16 0.46 35.03
C VAL A 329 -36.97 -0.16 34.29
N ASP A 330 -37.02 -0.07 32.97
CA ASP A 330 -35.93 -0.44 32.07
C ASP A 330 -34.84 0.64 32.16
N LEU A 331 -33.68 0.29 32.72
CA LEU A 331 -32.56 1.21 32.90
C LEU A 331 -31.39 0.82 32.02
N GLN A 332 -30.81 1.81 31.34
CA GLN A 332 -29.52 1.66 30.67
C GLN A 332 -28.38 1.77 31.70
N ILE A 333 -27.75 0.63 31.96
CA ILE A 333 -26.68 0.44 32.95
C ILE A 333 -25.31 0.70 32.27
N SER A 334 -24.37 1.35 32.98
CA SER A 334 -23.00 1.52 32.49
C SER A 334 -22.12 0.31 32.85
N ASN A 335 -21.02 0.08 32.14
CA ASN A 335 -20.11 -1.04 32.41
C ASN A 335 -19.61 -1.05 33.88
N PHE A 336 -19.42 0.14 34.49
CA PHE A 336 -19.09 0.27 35.91
C PHE A 336 -20.24 -0.16 36.83
N ASP A 337 -21.47 0.28 36.52
CA ASP A 337 -22.67 -0.08 37.27
C ASP A 337 -22.96 -1.60 37.16
N LYS A 338 -22.66 -2.21 36.00
CA LYS A 338 -22.71 -3.67 35.79
C LYS A 338 -21.72 -4.41 36.71
N THR A 339 -20.48 -3.95 36.83
CA THR A 339 -19.51 -4.55 37.77
C THR A 339 -19.89 -4.38 39.25
N LEU A 340 -20.63 -3.33 39.61
CA LEU A 340 -21.21 -3.20 40.96
C LEU A 340 -22.40 -4.16 41.16
N MET A 341 -23.19 -4.40 40.12
CA MET A 341 -24.31 -5.34 40.14
C MET A 341 -23.86 -6.80 40.19
N GLU A 342 -22.75 -7.15 39.51
CA GLU A 342 -22.13 -8.49 39.58
C GLU A 342 -21.44 -8.77 40.94
N LEU A 343 -21.16 -7.72 41.73
CA LEU A 343 -20.50 -7.82 43.05
C LEU A 343 -21.49 -7.71 44.24
N ALA A 344 -22.71 -7.20 44.00
CA ALA A 344 -23.74 -7.02 45.02
C ALA A 344 -24.72 -8.20 45.08
N ASN A 345 -25.41 -8.37 46.22
CA ASN A 345 -26.50 -9.34 46.32
C ASN A 345 -27.73 -8.84 45.55
N PRO A 346 -28.58 -9.75 45.01
CA PRO A 346 -29.71 -9.37 44.15
C PRO A 346 -30.79 -8.52 44.83
N GLU A 347 -30.87 -8.53 46.16
CA GLU A 347 -31.81 -7.70 46.93
C GLU A 347 -31.32 -6.23 47.04
N ASP A 348 -30.01 -6.01 47.05
CA ASP A 348 -29.38 -4.69 47.24
C ASP A 348 -29.40 -3.81 45.98
N TYR A 349 -29.68 -4.37 44.80
CA TYR A 349 -29.64 -3.67 43.50
C TYR A 349 -30.49 -2.38 43.48
N SER A 350 -31.62 -2.39 44.19
CA SER A 350 -32.51 -1.23 44.35
C SER A 350 -31.85 -0.05 45.08
N SER A 351 -30.93 -0.33 46.00
CA SER A 351 -30.19 0.69 46.77
C SER A 351 -28.99 1.23 45.98
N VAL A 352 -28.20 0.34 45.37
CA VAL A 352 -26.99 0.67 44.59
C VAL A 352 -27.33 1.55 43.39
N LEU A 353 -28.42 1.23 42.67
CA LEU A 353 -28.87 2.00 41.51
C LEU A 353 -29.94 3.05 41.85
N GLY A 354 -30.40 3.13 43.11
CA GLY A 354 -31.60 3.86 43.52
C GLY A 354 -31.64 5.34 43.13
N LYS A 355 -30.48 6.02 43.09
CA LYS A 355 -30.38 7.41 42.59
C LYS A 355 -30.79 7.53 41.12
N ARG A 356 -30.44 6.57 40.25
CA ARG A 356 -30.89 6.56 38.84
C ARG A 356 -32.33 6.07 38.69
N VAL A 357 -32.77 5.10 39.49
CA VAL A 357 -34.19 4.67 39.53
C VAL A 357 -35.09 5.88 39.81
N GLN A 358 -34.76 6.69 40.82
CA GLN A 358 -35.52 7.91 41.14
C GLN A 358 -35.45 8.97 40.02
N THR A 359 -34.30 9.20 39.40
CA THR A 359 -34.19 10.15 38.27
C THR A 359 -35.05 9.71 37.08
N ALA A 360 -35.04 8.43 36.73
CA ALA A 360 -35.87 7.89 35.65
C ALA A 360 -37.37 7.95 35.97
N LYS A 361 -37.77 7.60 37.21
CA LYS A 361 -39.17 7.73 37.67
C LYS A 361 -39.64 9.19 37.66
N ARG A 362 -38.78 10.16 38.02
CA ARG A 362 -39.06 11.61 37.91
C ARG A 362 -39.18 12.11 36.46
N GLN A 363 -38.32 11.63 35.55
CA GLN A 363 -38.38 12.00 34.13
C GLN A 363 -39.64 11.47 33.44
N ARG A 364 -40.09 10.25 33.75
CA ARG A 364 -41.39 9.73 33.27
C ARG A 364 -42.56 10.60 33.76
N ALA A 365 -42.58 10.98 35.05
CA ALA A 365 -43.62 11.83 35.61
C ALA A 365 -43.72 13.21 34.90
N ALA A 366 -42.58 13.88 34.67
CA ALA A 366 -42.55 15.16 33.96
C ALA A 366 -43.10 15.06 32.52
N ALA A 367 -42.77 13.98 31.80
CA ALA A 367 -43.25 13.75 30.43
C ALA A 367 -44.75 13.42 30.33
N ASP A 368 -45.39 12.96 31.41
CA ASP A 368 -46.83 12.75 31.46
C ASP A 368 -47.62 13.98 31.97
N ASP A 369 -46.95 14.95 32.59
CA ASP A 369 -47.54 16.26 32.90
C ASP A 369 -47.48 17.25 31.72
N GLU A 370 -46.42 17.22 30.89
CA GLU A 370 -46.38 18.01 29.64
C GLU A 370 -47.54 17.64 28.69
N LYS A 371 -47.96 16.36 28.67
CA LYS A 371 -49.11 15.89 27.86
C LYS A 371 -50.48 16.39 28.32
N LYS A 372 -50.58 17.04 29.50
CA LYS A 372 -51.87 17.49 30.07
C LYS A 372 -52.15 18.98 29.86
N GLN A 373 -51.25 19.75 29.25
CA GLN A 373 -51.47 21.17 28.98
C GLN A 373 -51.90 21.41 27.53
N PRO A 374 -53.12 21.94 27.26
CA PRO A 374 -53.54 22.32 25.91
C PRO A 374 -52.82 23.59 25.46
N SER A 375 -52.11 23.52 24.33
CA SER A 375 -51.27 24.61 23.82
C SER A 375 -52.06 25.69 23.08
N GLU A 376 -52.42 26.77 23.79
CA GLU A 376 -53.13 27.91 23.20
C GLU A 376 -52.22 28.73 22.25
N VAL A 377 -52.57 28.77 20.96
CA VAL A 377 -51.72 29.38 19.91
C VAL A 377 -51.77 30.90 19.93
N LYS A 378 -50.68 31.56 20.37
CA LYS A 378 -50.52 33.02 20.28
C LYS A 378 -49.73 33.46 19.04
N LYS A 379 -50.33 34.41 18.32
CA LYS A 379 -49.98 34.80 16.94
C LYS A 379 -48.72 35.67 16.88
N VAL A 380 -47.87 35.42 15.88
CA VAL A 380 -46.76 36.29 15.50
C VAL A 380 -47.29 37.69 15.10
N LYS A 381 -46.70 38.74 15.67
CA LYS A 381 -46.80 40.12 15.15
C LYS A 381 -45.45 40.58 14.62
N LYS A 382 -45.44 41.13 13.40
CA LYS A 382 -44.27 41.78 12.80
C LYS A 382 -44.09 43.19 13.38
N ALA A 383 -42.84 43.64 13.48
CA ALA A 383 -42.29 44.76 12.69
C ALA A 383 -41.42 45.76 13.48
N LYS A 384 -40.27 46.11 12.86
CA LYS A 384 -39.36 47.22 13.20
C LYS A 384 -38.62 47.08 14.54
N LYS A 385 -37.43 47.65 14.69
CA LYS A 385 -36.75 48.64 13.82
C LYS A 385 -35.41 48.13 13.30
#